data_AF-A0A2V6H6Q5-F1
#
_entry.id   AF-A0A2V6H6Q5-F1
#
_cell.length_a   1.000
_cell.length_b   1.000
_cell.length_c   1.000
_cell.angle_alpha   90.00
_cell.angle_beta   90.00
_cell.angle_gamma   90.00
#
_symmetry.space_group_name_H-M   'P 1'
#
loop_
_entity.id
_entity.type
_entity.pdbx_description
1 polymer ?
#
loop_
_entity_poly.entity_id
_entity_poly.type
_entity_poly.pdbx_seq_one_letter_code
_entity_poly.pdbx_strand_id
1 'polypeptide(L)' 'MKIETLAVHAGQRIDPATGAVSAPIHLSTTFERDVEGTYSRGFMYTRNNNPNRQALEEGVSALEGGAAAAAFAS' A
#
# COMPACT_ATOMS: atom_id res chain seq x y z
N MET A 1 -0.51 -15.16 -14.31
CA MET A 1 -1.82 -14.48 -14.13
C MET A 1 -2.05 -13.60 -15.36
N LYS A 2 -3.28 -13.45 -15.87
CA LYS A 2 -3.53 -12.58 -17.03
C LYS A 2 -3.49 -11.11 -16.61
N ILE A 3 -3.23 -10.19 -17.54
CA ILE A 3 -3.09 -8.75 -17.24
C ILE A 3 -4.38 -8.17 -16.63
N GLU A 4 -5.55 -8.64 -17.07
CA GLU A 4 -6.85 -8.20 -16.55
C GLU A 4 -7.03 -8.61 -15.08
N THR A 5 -6.52 -9.79 -14.72
CA THR A 5 -6.55 -10.27 -13.32
C THR A 5 -5.53 -9.50 -12.48
N LEU A 6 -4.34 -9.18 -13.02
CA LEU A 6 -3.35 -8.35 -12.32
C LEU A 6 -3.91 -6.94 -12.06
N ALA A 7 -4.57 -6.33 -13.05
CA ALA A 7 -5.15 -4.99 -12.90
C ALA A 7 -6.20 -4.90 -11.78
N VAL A 8 -6.87 -6.02 -11.45
CA VAL A 8 -7.86 -6.08 -10.36
C VAL A 8 -7.22 -6.44 -9.02
N HIS A 9 -6.24 -7.35 -9.00
CA HIS A 9 -5.79 -7.98 -7.76
C HIS A 9 -4.39 -7.56 -7.29
N ALA A 10 -3.53 -7.04 -8.18
CA ALA A 10 -2.19 -6.64 -7.80
C ALA A 10 -2.20 -5.43 -6.84
N GLY A 11 -1.43 -5.51 -5.76
CA GLY A 11 -1.38 -4.48 -4.71
C GLY A 11 -2.65 -4.37 -3.85
N GLN A 12 -3.72 -5.12 -4.17
CA GLN A 12 -4.96 -5.14 -3.38
C GLN A 12 -4.90 -6.21 -2.29
N ARG A 13 -5.39 -5.87 -1.10
CA ARG A 13 -5.54 -6.78 0.04
C ARG A 13 -6.85 -6.46 0.74
N ILE A 14 -7.56 -7.49 1.22
CA ILE A 14 -8.73 -7.32 2.08
C ILE A 14 -8.25 -6.66 3.37
N ASP A 15 -8.92 -5.59 3.80
CA ASP A 15 -8.60 -4.93 5.06
C ASP A 15 -8.79 -5.91 6.23
N PRO A 16 -7.72 -6.27 6.97
CA PRO A 16 -7.82 -7.23 8.07
C PRO A 16 -8.66 -6.70 9.24
N ALA A 17 -8.84 -5.38 9.37
CA ALA A 17 -9.60 -4.80 10.47
C ALA A 17 -11.13 -4.87 10.24
N THR A 18 -11.58 -4.74 8.99
CA THR A 18 -13.02 -4.59 8.69
C THR A 18 -13.57 -5.58 7.67
N GLY A 19 -12.71 -6.28 6.92
CA GLY A 19 -13.12 -7.10 5.79
C GLY A 19 -13.46 -6.32 4.52
N ALA A 20 -13.20 -5.01 4.49
CA ALA A 20 -13.40 -4.20 3.29
C ALA A 20 -12.54 -4.73 2.13
N VAL A 21 -13.19 -4.92 0.98
CA VAL A 21 -12.53 -5.39 -0.26
C VAL A 21 -11.78 -4.26 -0.96
N SER A 22 -12.24 -3.02 -0.80
CA SER A 22 -11.54 -1.82 -1.26
C SER A 22 -10.64 -1.31 -0.15
N ALA A 23 -9.43 -0.90 -0.50
CA ALA A 23 -8.50 -0.31 0.46
C ALA A 23 -9.10 0.96 1.11
N PRO A 24 -9.06 1.10 2.45
CA PRO A 24 -9.48 2.32 3.14
C PRO A 24 -8.54 3.48 2.80
N ILE A 25 -9.03 4.73 2.82
CA ILE A 25 -8.20 5.92 2.56
C ILE A 25 -7.54 6.37 3.87
N HIS A 26 -6.21 6.24 3.95
CA HIS A 26 -5.40 6.64 5.10
C HIS A 26 -4.96 8.11 4.98
N LEU A 27 -5.82 9.02 5.45
CA LEU A 27 -5.57 10.46 5.54
C LEU A 27 -4.69 10.88 6.74
N SER A 28 -3.94 9.94 7.32
CA SER A 28 -3.02 10.23 8.43
C SER A 28 -1.68 10.76 7.92
N THR A 29 -1.05 11.62 8.72
CA THR A 29 0.33 12.09 8.49
C THR A 29 1.37 11.16 9.11
N THR A 30 1.07 10.58 10.28
CA THR A 30 1.97 9.75 11.08
C THR A 30 1.27 8.46 11.53
N PHE A 31 2.07 7.47 11.96
CA PHE A 31 1.56 6.18 12.43
C PHE A 31 2.08 5.88 13.84
N GLU A 32 1.27 5.14 14.60
CA GLU A 32 1.57 4.77 15.97
C GLU A 32 2.80 3.85 16.04
N ARG A 33 3.69 4.14 16.99
CA ARG A 33 4.83 3.29 17.34
C ARG A 33 4.41 2.17 18.27
N ASP A 34 5.15 1.08 18.23
CA ASP A 34 5.11 0.08 19.30
C ASP A 34 5.65 0.70 20.61
N VAL A 35 5.43 0.03 21.74
CA VAL A 35 5.90 0.48 23.05
C VAL A 35 7.42 0.63 23.08
N GLU A 36 8.12 -0.21 22.32
CA GLU A 36 9.58 -0.23 22.15
C GLU A 36 10.09 0.86 21.19
N GLY A 37 9.19 1.66 20.61
CA GLY A 37 9.52 2.73 19.66
C GLY A 37 9.71 2.27 18.22
N THR A 38 9.46 0.99 17.93
CA THR A 38 9.52 0.41 16.58
C THR A 38 8.23 0.64 15.79
N TYR A 39 8.24 0.23 14.51
CA TYR A 39 7.09 0.34 13.60
C TYR A 39 6.76 -1.04 13.03
N SER A 40 6.34 -1.98 13.89
CA SER A 40 5.97 -3.35 13.51
C SER A 40 4.94 -3.42 12.38
N ARG A 41 4.09 -2.40 12.28
CA ARG A 41 3.04 -2.23 11.27
C ARG A 41 3.55 -1.69 9.92
N GLY A 42 4.85 -1.38 9.81
CA GLY A 42 5.53 -1.05 8.55
C GLY A 42 5.47 0.42 8.11
N PHE A 43 4.66 1.26 8.75
CA PHE A 43 4.51 2.68 8.38
C PHE A 43 4.93 3.58 9.54
N MET A 44 5.68 4.64 9.22
CA MET A 44 6.19 5.63 10.18
C MET A 44 5.58 7.00 9.93
N TYR A 45 5.74 7.50 8.70
CA TYR A 45 5.33 8.83 8.29
C TYR A 45 4.90 8.81 6.82
N THR A 46 3.80 9.47 6.48
CA THR A 46 3.10 9.33 5.18
C THR A 46 3.97 9.70 3.97
N ARG A 47 4.90 10.65 4.14
CA ARG A 47 5.87 11.02 3.10
C ARG A 47 6.82 9.88 2.76
N ASN A 48 7.24 9.09 3.75
CA ASN A 48 8.12 7.94 3.54
C ASN A 48 7.34 6.77 2.96
N ASN A 49 6.23 6.40 3.59
CA ASN A 49 5.35 5.33 3.10
C ASN A 49 3.90 5.58 3.58
N ASN A 50 2.93 5.22 2.75
CA ASN A 50 1.50 5.28 3.05
C ASN A 50 0.82 4.03 2.47
N PRO A 51 -0.08 3.34 3.19
CA PRO A 51 -0.68 2.08 2.70
C PRO A 51 -1.38 2.21 1.35
N ASN A 52 -2.06 3.33 1.08
CA ASN A 52 -2.70 3.56 -0.22
C ASN A 52 -1.68 3.71 -1.34
N ARG A 53 -0.61 4.48 -1.09
CA ARG A 53 0.45 4.70 -2.08
C ARG A 53 1.22 3.42 -2.37
N GLN A 54 1.55 2.64 -1.34
CA GLN A 54 2.21 1.35 -1.49
C GLN A 54 1.36 0.38 -2.31
N ALA A 55 0.06 0.31 -2.08
CA ALA A 55 -0.85 -0.54 -2.87
C ALA A 55 -0.82 -0.17 -4.36
N LEU A 56 -0.83 1.13 -4.69
CA LEU A 56 -0.69 1.61 -6.06
C LEU A 56 0.67 1.24 -6.67
N GLU A 57 1.76 1.46 -5.93
CA GLU A 57 3.13 1.17 -6.36
C GLU A 57 3.32 -0.34 -6.62
N GLU A 58 2.82 -1.20 -5.73
CA GLU A 58 2.82 -2.66 -5.92
C GLU A 58 2.03 -3.04 -7.18
N GLY A 59 0.83 -2.48 -7.36
CA GLY A 59 -0.01 -2.73 -8.53
C GLY A 59 0.66 -2.36 -9.85
N VAL A 60 1.23 -1.16 -9.94
CA VAL A 60 1.96 -0.68 -11.12
C VAL A 60 3.20 -1.53 -11.39
N SER A 61 3.98 -1.86 -10.35
CA SER A 61 5.17 -2.71 -10.53
C SER A 61 4.82 -4.08 -11.11
N ALA A 62 3.71 -4.68 -10.66
CA ALA A 62 3.25 -5.97 -11.16
C ALA A 62 2.72 -5.90 -12.59
N LEU A 63 2.06 -4.81 -12.97
CA LEU A 63 1.56 -4.58 -14.33
C LEU A 63 2.70 -4.40 -15.33
N GLU A 64 3.75 -3.68 -14.95
CA GLU A 64 4.92 -3.42 -15.80
C GLU A 64 5.97 -4.55 -15.75
N GLY A 65 5.81 -5.53 -14.85
CA GLY A 65 6.82 -6.56 -14.61
C GLY A 65 8.12 -6.01 -14.01
N GLY A 66 8.05 -4.86 -13.34
CA GLY A 66 9.18 -4.20 -12.68
C GLY A 66 9.42 -4.72 -11.26
N ALA A 67 10.61 -4.43 -10.71
CA ALA A 67 10.96 -4.79 -9.34
C ALA A 67 10.27 -3.90 -8.28
N ALA A 68 9.98 -2.64 -8.64
CA ALA A 68 9.32 -1.66 -7.79
C ALA A 68 8.73 -0.53 -8.65
N ALA A 69 7.81 0.24 -8.08
CA ALA A 69 7.33 1.50 -8.64
C ALA A 69 7.32 2.60 -7.56
N ALA A 70 7.24 3.85 -7.98
CA ALA A 70 7.13 5.01 -7.10
C ALA A 70 6.04 5.94 -7.64
N ALA A 71 5.12 6.37 -6.77
CA ALA A 71 4.06 7.30 -7.14
C ALA A 71 4.45 8.74 -6.76
N PHE A 72 4.29 9.66 -7.70
CA PHE A 72 4.57 11.09 -7.55
C PHE A 72 3.29 11.91 -7.67
N ALA A 73 3.38 13.20 -7.38
CA ALA A 73 2.27 14.13 -7.55
C ALA A 73 1.97 14.45 -9.04
N SER A 74 2.95 14.27 -9.91
CA SER A 74 2.90 14.51 -11.37
C SER A 74 3.96 13.68 -12.08
#